data_AF-A0A2P4YMV3-F1
#
_entry.id   AF-A0A2P4YMV3-F1
#
_cell.length_a   1.000
_cell.length_b   1.000
_cell.length_c   1.000
_cell.angle_alpha   90.00
_cell.angle_beta   90.00
_cell.angle_gamma   90.00
#
_symmetry.space_group_name_H-M   'P 1'
#
loop_
_entity.id
_entity.type
_entity.pdbx_description
1 polymer ?
#
loop_
_entity_poly.entity_id
_entity_poly.type
_entity_poly.pdbx_seq_one_letter_code
_entity_poly.pdbx_strand_id
1 'polypeptide(L)'
;MTLCLFEFHYVSINHDNMNKTTRLMGWALPALTNLLRYNGTTLFVDGTFRCAPCGYKQCVIFMVHDRTSGVFVPVYYVLSTSRGEKLLRHRTDKQIRPAEVIGDFEGALQNAVETQFPNAIVVGCLFHMKQAVGRGMERFRIPEEERAIAMTRGVLDVFTVIEPAQVELGTRWVKREIRMRCMTAGILYSKAKWRGFGGNELIARTNNTLERSNRELNNHIPTHLSITTFVSAIKRLSHSQGQL
;
A
#
# COMPACT_ATOMS: atom_id res chain seq x y z
N MET A 1 4.80 31.14 -5.03
CA MET A 1 5.92 30.30 -5.51
C MET A 1 5.33 29.16 -6.34
N THR A 2 5.67 29.06 -7.63
CA THR A 2 5.12 28.01 -8.51
C THR A 2 5.82 26.68 -8.16
N LEU A 3 5.07 25.69 -7.66
CA LEU A 3 5.62 24.36 -7.36
C LEU A 3 6.05 23.68 -8.67
N CYS A 4 7.36 23.58 -8.88
CA CYS A 4 7.96 22.85 -9.99
C CYS A 4 8.00 21.36 -9.64
N LEU A 5 7.11 20.58 -10.25
CA LEU A 5 7.21 19.12 -10.24
C LEU A 5 8.30 18.71 -11.22
N PHE A 6 9.16 17.80 -10.81
CA PHE A 6 10.04 17.09 -11.73
C PHE A 6 9.21 16.03 -12.45
N GLU A 7 9.12 16.12 -13.77
CA GLU A 7 8.40 15.14 -14.61
C GLU A 7 9.38 14.17 -15.25
N PHE A 8 8.97 12.90 -15.35
CA PHE A 8 9.67 11.90 -16.14
C PHE A 8 8.68 11.04 -16.92
N HIS A 9 9.15 10.55 -18.07
CA HIS A 9 8.41 9.63 -18.92
C HIS A 9 9.34 8.49 -19.33
N TYR A 10 8.82 7.27 -19.28
CA TYR A 10 9.54 6.06 -19.62
C TYR A 10 8.63 5.10 -20.38
N VAL A 11 9.19 4.43 -21.40
CA VAL A 11 8.49 3.46 -22.21
C VAL A 11 9.34 2.20 -22.29
N SER A 12 8.73 1.05 -21.98
CA SER A 12 9.34 -0.27 -22.12
C SER A 12 8.46 -1.21 -22.93
N ILE A 13 9.06 -2.31 -23.38
CA ILE A 13 8.30 -3.45 -23.92
C ILE A 13 7.45 -4.02 -22.79
N ASN A 14 6.19 -4.32 -23.08
CA ASN A 14 5.32 -5.00 -22.13
C ASN A 14 5.67 -6.49 -22.11
N HIS A 15 6.07 -7.00 -20.95
CA HIS A 15 6.55 -8.39 -20.82
C HIS A 15 5.42 -9.43 -20.90
N ASP A 16 4.17 -9.04 -20.63
CA ASP A 16 3.00 -9.91 -20.76
C ASP A 16 2.49 -9.98 -22.22
N ASN A 17 2.75 -8.93 -23.00
CA ASN A 17 2.39 -8.84 -24.40
C ASN A 17 3.45 -8.04 -25.17
N MET A 18 4.39 -8.76 -25.78
CA MET A 18 5.54 -8.20 -26.51
C MET A 18 5.14 -7.27 -27.67
N ASN A 19 3.88 -7.28 -28.11
CA ASN A 19 3.35 -6.38 -29.13
C ASN A 19 2.81 -5.06 -28.56
N LYS A 20 2.89 -4.86 -27.24
CA LYS A 20 2.47 -3.64 -26.54
C LYS A 20 3.65 -3.01 -25.81
N THR A 21 3.49 -1.72 -25.52
CA THR A 21 4.43 -0.97 -24.68
C THR A 21 3.78 -0.66 -23.34
N THR A 22 4.58 -0.70 -22.29
CA THR A 22 4.24 -0.11 -21.00
C THR A 22 4.77 1.31 -20.97
N ARG A 23 3.92 2.25 -20.57
CA ARG A 23 4.28 3.65 -20.39
C ARG A 23 4.16 4.01 -18.92
N LEU A 24 5.21 4.64 -18.41
CA LEU A 24 5.29 5.22 -17.09
C LEU A 24 5.43 6.72 -17.25
N MET A 25 4.55 7.47 -16.60
CA MET A 25 4.62 8.91 -16.52
C MET A 25 4.56 9.29 -15.05
N GLY A 26 5.56 10.00 -14.54
CA GLY A 26 5.60 10.32 -13.13
C GLY A 26 6.06 11.72 -12.82
N TRP A 27 5.69 12.15 -11.63
CA TRP A 27 6.01 13.46 -11.07
C TRP A 27 6.59 13.29 -9.69
N ALA A 28 7.58 14.13 -9.36
CA ALA A 28 8.19 14.18 -8.05
C ALA A 28 8.27 15.63 -7.55
N LEU A 29 8.25 15.80 -6.23
CA LEU A 29 8.58 17.08 -5.60
C LEU A 29 10.09 17.10 -5.29
N PRO A 30 10.90 17.94 -5.96
CA PRO A 30 12.35 17.98 -5.70
C PRO A 30 12.71 18.29 -4.24
N ALA A 31 11.87 19.06 -3.54
CA ALA A 31 12.07 19.34 -2.11
C ALA A 31 11.91 18.08 -1.25
N LEU A 32 11.00 17.18 -1.62
CA LEU A 32 10.68 15.96 -0.87
C LEU A 32 11.56 14.77 -1.25
N THR A 33 12.20 14.78 -2.42
CA THR A 33 13.12 13.70 -2.81
C THR A 33 14.33 13.61 -1.89
N ASN A 34 14.70 14.69 -1.19
CA ASN A 34 15.73 14.64 -0.15
C ASN A 34 15.33 13.76 1.04
N LEU A 35 14.03 13.66 1.38
CA LEU A 35 13.55 12.78 2.45
C LEU A 35 13.84 11.30 2.15
N LEU A 36 13.96 10.94 0.88
CA LEU A 36 14.26 9.58 0.43
C LEU A 36 15.75 9.23 0.50
N ARG A 37 16.62 10.21 0.77
CA ARG A 37 18.07 10.02 0.86
C ARG A 37 18.53 9.70 2.29
N TYR A 38 17.66 9.81 3.30
CA TYR A 38 18.02 9.45 4.67
C TYR A 38 18.32 7.95 4.77
N ASN A 39 19.36 7.61 5.53
CA ASN A 39 19.69 6.21 5.78
C ASN A 39 18.59 5.57 6.63
N GLY A 40 18.22 4.32 6.31
CA GLY A 40 17.16 3.64 7.06
C GLY A 40 15.74 4.14 6.78
N THR A 41 15.50 4.82 5.64
CA THR A 41 14.17 5.30 5.28
C THR A 41 13.21 4.13 5.05
N THR A 42 12.01 4.21 5.63
CA THR A 42 10.86 3.35 5.28
C THR A 42 10.04 4.03 4.19
N LEU A 43 9.85 3.34 3.08
CA LEU A 43 9.08 3.80 1.93
C LEU A 43 7.69 3.17 1.96
N PHE A 44 6.64 3.97 1.78
CA PHE A 44 5.28 3.48 1.69
C PHE A 44 4.82 3.53 0.24
N VAL A 45 4.36 2.41 -0.32
CA VAL A 45 4.00 2.29 -1.73
C VAL A 45 2.57 1.84 -1.88
N ASP A 46 1.81 2.61 -2.67
CA ASP A 46 0.36 2.54 -2.72
C ASP A 46 -0.11 2.63 -4.17
N GLY A 47 -0.76 1.58 -4.69
CA GLY A 47 -1.35 1.56 -6.04
C GLY A 47 -2.85 1.93 -6.01
N THR A 48 -3.23 3.04 -6.63
CA THR A 48 -4.61 3.52 -6.73
C THR A 48 -5.10 3.55 -8.17
N PHE A 49 -6.26 2.91 -8.41
CA PHE A 49 -6.85 2.77 -9.75
C PHE A 49 -7.80 3.92 -10.10
N ARG A 50 -8.45 4.51 -9.09
CA ARG A 50 -9.59 5.42 -9.28
C ARG A 50 -9.18 6.77 -9.86
N CYS A 51 -8.02 7.28 -9.45
CA CYS A 51 -7.50 8.57 -9.89
C CYS A 51 -6.68 8.48 -11.19
N ALA A 52 -6.48 7.28 -11.74
CA ALA A 52 -5.70 7.10 -12.97
C ALA A 52 -6.40 7.80 -14.16
N PRO A 53 -5.72 8.72 -14.87
CA PRO A 53 -6.24 9.33 -16.09
C PRO A 53 -6.55 8.29 -17.18
N CYS A 54 -7.40 8.67 -18.13
CA CYS A 54 -7.71 7.82 -19.28
C CYS A 54 -6.42 7.42 -20.02
N GLY A 55 -6.31 6.15 -20.41
CA GLY A 55 -5.12 5.57 -21.01
C GLY A 55 -4.15 4.92 -20.02
N TYR A 56 -4.27 5.20 -18.71
CA TYR A 56 -3.49 4.56 -17.65
C TYR A 56 -4.36 3.57 -16.85
N LYS A 57 -3.73 2.51 -16.35
CA LYS A 57 -4.39 1.46 -15.57
C LYS A 57 -4.33 1.73 -14.08
N GLN A 58 -3.28 2.38 -13.59
CA GLN A 58 -3.09 2.69 -12.17
C GLN A 58 -2.20 3.92 -11.99
N CYS A 59 -2.35 4.57 -10.84
CA CYS A 59 -1.38 5.52 -10.28
C CYS A 59 -0.74 4.88 -9.06
N VAL A 60 0.58 4.79 -9.01
CA VAL A 60 1.33 4.32 -7.86
C VAL A 60 1.99 5.51 -7.17
N ILE A 61 1.82 5.61 -5.86
CA ILE A 61 2.25 6.71 -5.03
C ILE A 61 3.34 6.18 -4.09
N PHE A 62 4.46 6.91 -4.01
CA PHE A 62 5.51 6.65 -3.04
C PHE A 62 5.45 7.73 -1.97
N MET A 63 5.41 7.32 -0.71
CA MET A 63 5.29 8.20 0.44
C MET A 63 6.42 7.93 1.44
N VAL A 64 6.82 8.98 2.15
CA VAL A 64 7.74 8.88 3.29
C VAL A 64 7.03 9.42 4.52
N HIS A 65 7.26 8.81 5.67
CA HIS A 65 6.84 9.40 6.94
C HIS A 65 7.84 10.49 7.34
N ASP A 66 7.43 11.76 7.27
CA ASP A 66 8.20 12.85 7.85
C ASP A 66 8.01 12.82 9.37
N ARG A 67 9.07 12.44 10.08
CA ARG A 67 9.03 12.30 11.54
C ARG A 67 8.85 13.63 12.26
N THR A 68 9.21 14.74 11.62
CA THR A 68 9.12 16.08 12.23
C THR A 68 7.65 16.50 12.36
N SER A 69 6.90 16.36 11.27
CA SER A 69 5.47 16.67 11.22
C SER A 69 4.56 15.51 11.66
N GLY A 70 5.09 14.28 11.68
CA GLY A 70 4.30 13.07 11.94
C GLY A 70 3.34 12.70 10.81
N VAL A 71 3.55 13.25 9.60
CA VAL A 71 2.68 13.01 8.44
C VAL A 71 3.35 12.16 7.37
N PHE A 72 2.53 11.43 6.62
CA PHE A 72 2.96 10.71 5.44
C PHE A 72 2.91 11.64 4.24
N VAL A 73 4.07 11.89 3.64
CA VAL A 73 4.20 12.84 2.54
C VAL A 73 4.43 12.08 1.22
N PRO A 74 3.53 12.17 0.24
CA PRO A 74 3.75 11.66 -1.11
C PRO A 74 4.90 12.40 -1.80
N VAL A 75 5.89 11.63 -2.23
CA VAL A 75 7.09 12.13 -2.91
C VAL A 75 7.02 11.89 -4.41
N TYR A 76 6.49 10.74 -4.83
CA TYR A 76 6.30 10.41 -6.24
C TYR A 76 4.85 10.00 -6.53
N TYR A 77 4.37 10.43 -7.69
CA TYR A 77 3.15 9.95 -8.32
C TYR A 77 3.52 9.36 -9.68
N VAL A 78 3.14 8.12 -9.94
CA VAL A 78 3.55 7.40 -11.17
C VAL A 78 2.34 6.74 -11.81
N LEU A 79 1.94 7.21 -12.99
CA LEU A 79 0.94 6.58 -13.81
C LEU A 79 1.55 5.44 -14.61
N SER A 80 0.89 4.29 -14.62
CA SER A 80 1.30 3.12 -15.41
C SER A 80 0.18 2.62 -16.30
N THR A 81 0.51 2.27 -17.54
CA THR A 81 -0.40 1.57 -18.46
C THR A 81 -0.46 0.07 -18.21
N SER A 82 0.38 -0.47 -17.31
CA SER A 82 0.38 -1.86 -16.86
C SER A 82 0.11 -1.96 -15.36
N ARG A 83 -0.44 -3.10 -14.92
CA ARG A 83 -0.77 -3.34 -13.50
C ARG A 83 0.39 -3.92 -12.69
N GLY A 84 1.51 -4.30 -13.31
CA GLY A 84 2.50 -5.16 -12.65
C GLY A 84 3.96 -4.97 -13.05
N GLU A 85 4.37 -3.85 -13.65
CA GLU A 85 5.75 -3.70 -14.11
C GLU A 85 6.62 -2.75 -13.26
N LYS A 86 7.93 -3.02 -13.35
CA LYS A 86 9.09 -2.30 -12.81
C LYS A 86 8.90 -0.79 -12.87
N LEU A 87 8.45 -0.23 -11.75
CA LEU A 87 7.80 1.07 -11.74
C LEU A 87 8.78 2.26 -11.87
N LEU A 88 10.07 2.08 -11.56
CA LEU A 88 11.03 3.19 -11.52
C LEU A 88 12.47 2.80 -11.90
N ARG A 89 12.68 1.61 -12.50
CA ARG A 89 14.02 0.99 -12.68
C ARG A 89 15.04 1.86 -13.43
N HIS A 90 14.64 2.95 -14.09
CA HIS A 90 15.53 3.76 -14.92
C HIS A 90 15.78 5.19 -14.48
N ARG A 91 15.15 5.72 -13.41
CA ARG A 91 15.41 7.13 -13.01
C ARG A 91 15.34 7.48 -11.53
N THR A 92 15.06 6.53 -10.63
CA THR A 92 15.59 6.68 -9.26
C THR A 92 17.08 6.41 -9.32
N ASP A 93 17.84 7.35 -9.91
CA ASP A 93 19.26 7.24 -10.15
C ASP A 93 19.99 6.98 -8.84
N LYS A 94 20.21 5.69 -8.53
CA LYS A 94 21.08 5.12 -7.48
C LYS A 94 20.97 5.67 -6.05
N GLN A 95 20.09 6.64 -5.75
CA GLN A 95 20.10 7.39 -4.50
C GLN A 95 19.07 6.92 -3.47
N ILE A 96 17.95 6.33 -3.90
CA ILE A 96 16.94 5.84 -2.96
C ILE A 96 17.31 4.42 -2.55
N ARG A 97 17.69 4.25 -1.29
CA ARG A 97 18.03 2.97 -0.67
C ARG A 97 17.19 2.82 0.59
N PRO A 98 15.90 2.47 0.46
CA PRO A 98 15.07 2.28 1.63
C PRO A 98 15.57 1.04 2.39
N ALA A 99 15.52 1.08 3.71
CA ALA A 99 15.74 -0.12 4.51
C ALA A 99 14.51 -1.04 4.48
N GLU A 100 13.33 -0.43 4.38
CA GLU A 100 12.06 -1.12 4.38
C GLU A 100 11.12 -0.50 3.35
N VAL A 101 10.35 -1.33 2.66
CA VAL A 101 9.24 -0.90 1.82
C VAL A 101 7.95 -1.53 2.33
N ILE A 102 7.01 -0.69 2.74
CA ILE A 102 5.68 -1.11 3.18
C ILE A 102 4.70 -0.85 2.05
N GLY A 103 3.98 -1.88 1.61
CA GLY A 103 2.99 -1.75 0.55
C GLY A 103 1.88 -2.79 0.65
N ASP A 104 0.93 -2.73 -0.25
CA ASP A 104 -0.13 -3.74 -0.34
C ASP A 104 0.42 -5.13 -0.66
N PHE A 105 -0.24 -6.19 -0.17
CA PHE A 105 0.09 -7.59 -0.49
C PHE A 105 -0.29 -8.00 -1.93
N GLU A 106 -0.40 -7.03 -2.84
CA GLU A 106 -0.67 -7.28 -4.25
C GLU A 106 0.60 -7.84 -4.89
N GLY A 107 0.54 -9.09 -5.38
CA GLY A 107 1.73 -9.82 -5.81
C GLY A 107 2.53 -9.11 -6.90
N ALA A 108 1.86 -8.38 -7.81
CA ALA A 108 2.58 -7.65 -8.85
C ALA A 108 3.32 -6.43 -8.27
N LEU A 109 2.71 -5.68 -7.34
CA LEU A 109 3.37 -4.61 -6.60
C LEU A 109 4.55 -5.11 -5.77
N GLN A 110 4.37 -6.21 -5.03
CA GLN A 110 5.43 -6.83 -4.22
C GLN A 110 6.64 -7.23 -5.09
N ASN A 111 6.39 -7.97 -6.17
CA ASN A 111 7.44 -8.37 -7.12
C ASN A 111 8.15 -7.15 -7.75
N ALA A 112 7.40 -6.09 -8.08
CA ALA A 112 7.96 -4.87 -8.64
C ALA A 112 8.85 -4.14 -7.64
N VAL A 113 8.43 -4.07 -6.37
CA VAL A 113 9.19 -3.47 -5.26
C VAL A 113 10.45 -4.27 -4.96
N GLU A 114 10.35 -5.60 -4.82
CA GLU A 114 11.52 -6.48 -4.60
C GLU A 114 12.54 -6.37 -5.73
N THR A 115 12.07 -6.33 -6.98
CA THR A 115 12.94 -6.16 -8.15
C THR A 115 13.64 -4.79 -8.14
N GLN A 116 12.96 -3.76 -7.64
CA GLN A 116 13.48 -2.39 -7.62
C GLN A 116 14.41 -2.13 -6.43
N PHE A 117 14.09 -2.68 -5.26
CA PHE A 117 14.79 -2.50 -4.00
C PHE A 117 15.21 -3.86 -3.43
N PRO A 118 16.14 -4.58 -4.08
CA PRO A 118 16.49 -5.95 -3.71
C PRO A 118 17.12 -6.08 -2.32
N ASN A 119 17.58 -4.97 -1.74
CA ASN A 119 18.19 -4.93 -0.41
C ASN A 119 17.22 -4.43 0.68
N ALA A 120 16.01 -4.02 0.33
CA ALA A 120 15.02 -3.56 1.30
C ALA A 120 14.20 -4.74 1.84
N ILE A 121 13.83 -4.67 3.11
CA ILE A 121 12.82 -5.58 3.67
C ILE A 121 11.47 -5.15 3.11
N VAL A 122 10.78 -6.04 2.39
CA VAL A 122 9.45 -5.75 1.87
C VAL A 122 8.41 -6.32 2.83
N VAL A 123 7.56 -5.44 3.36
CA VAL A 123 6.56 -5.76 4.37
C VAL A 123 5.18 -5.40 3.83
N GLY A 124 4.22 -6.29 4.02
CA GLY A 124 2.85 -5.97 3.68
C GLY A 124 2.19 -5.07 4.73
N CYS A 125 1.34 -4.15 4.29
CA CYS A 125 0.76 -3.15 5.18
C CYS A 125 -0.25 -3.74 6.18
N LEU A 126 0.06 -3.59 7.47
CA LEU A 126 -0.78 -4.05 8.59
C LEU A 126 -2.21 -3.53 8.51
N PHE A 127 -2.37 -2.27 8.13
CA PHE A 127 -3.66 -1.60 8.08
C PHE A 127 -4.60 -2.29 7.08
N HIS A 128 -4.12 -2.54 5.87
CA HIS A 128 -4.91 -3.18 4.82
C HIS A 128 -5.23 -4.62 5.11
N MET A 129 -4.27 -5.32 5.73
CA MET A 129 -4.51 -6.67 6.21
C MET A 129 -5.64 -6.68 7.24
N LYS A 130 -5.61 -5.77 8.23
CA LYS A 130 -6.70 -5.62 9.20
C LYS A 130 -8.03 -5.27 8.54
N GLN A 131 -8.06 -4.39 7.55
CA GLN A 131 -9.29 -4.09 6.80
C GLN A 131 -9.85 -5.30 6.05
N ALA A 132 -9.00 -6.01 5.30
CA ALA A 132 -9.41 -7.18 4.53
C ALA A 132 -9.92 -8.30 5.44
N VAL A 133 -9.21 -8.55 6.54
CA VAL A 133 -9.61 -9.48 7.59
C VAL A 133 -10.91 -9.03 8.25
N GLY A 134 -11.08 -7.74 8.51
CA GLY A 134 -12.32 -7.15 9.04
C GLY A 134 -13.53 -7.47 8.18
N ARG A 135 -13.46 -7.19 6.87
CA ARG A 135 -14.52 -7.55 5.90
C ARG A 135 -14.74 -9.05 5.80
N GLY A 136 -13.68 -9.85 5.91
CA GLY A 136 -13.77 -11.30 6.03
C GLY A 136 -14.60 -11.70 7.23
N MET A 137 -14.27 -11.19 8.41
CA MET A 137 -14.97 -11.50 9.66
C MET A 137 -16.45 -11.08 9.60
N GLU A 138 -16.77 -9.96 8.93
CA GLU A 138 -18.16 -9.54 8.65
C GLU A 138 -18.93 -10.56 7.82
N ARG A 139 -18.35 -11.03 6.71
CA ARG A 139 -18.97 -12.04 5.85
C ARG A 139 -19.25 -13.35 6.59
N PHE A 140 -18.36 -13.74 7.49
CA PHE A 140 -18.51 -14.92 8.34
C PHE A 140 -19.37 -14.66 9.59
N ARG A 141 -19.92 -13.45 9.73
CA ARG A 141 -20.77 -13.02 10.86
C ARG A 141 -20.10 -13.26 12.22
N ILE A 142 -18.79 -13.05 12.30
CA ILE A 142 -18.03 -13.09 13.56
C ILE A 142 -18.57 -11.96 14.47
N PRO A 143 -18.92 -12.24 15.73
CA PRO A 143 -19.43 -11.23 16.65
C PRO A 143 -18.46 -10.06 16.83
N GLU A 144 -19.00 -8.86 17.02
CA GLU A 144 -18.21 -7.63 17.15
C GLU A 144 -17.18 -7.69 18.28
N GLU A 145 -17.55 -8.26 19.42
CA GLU A 145 -16.67 -8.43 20.57
C GLU A 145 -15.44 -9.30 20.23
N GLU A 146 -15.65 -10.39 19.49
CA GLU A 146 -14.56 -11.26 19.03
C GLU A 146 -13.71 -10.59 17.94
N ARG A 147 -14.33 -9.79 17.05
CA ARG A 147 -13.61 -8.98 16.05
C ARG A 147 -12.74 -7.92 16.72
N ALA A 148 -13.24 -7.25 17.75
CA ALA A 148 -12.50 -6.25 18.51
C ALA A 148 -11.24 -6.87 19.12
N ILE A 149 -11.36 -8.06 19.73
CA ILE A 149 -10.22 -8.84 20.23
C ILE A 149 -9.23 -9.17 19.11
N ALA A 150 -9.72 -9.67 17.97
CA ALA A 150 -8.86 -10.01 16.83
C ALA A 150 -8.06 -8.80 16.32
N MET A 151 -8.63 -7.59 16.39
CA MET A 151 -7.99 -6.35 15.94
C MET A 151 -6.97 -5.77 16.93
N THR A 152 -6.88 -6.30 18.16
CA THR A 152 -5.89 -5.85 19.15
C THR A 152 -4.46 -6.18 18.73
N ARG A 153 -3.49 -5.47 19.33
CA ARG A 153 -2.06 -5.72 19.12
C ARG A 153 -1.66 -7.12 19.60
N GLY A 154 -0.73 -7.74 18.90
CA GLY A 154 -0.24 -9.10 19.16
C GLY A 154 -1.25 -10.18 18.82
N VAL A 155 -2.14 -9.95 17.85
CA VAL A 155 -3.08 -10.96 17.35
C VAL A 155 -2.94 -11.06 15.84
N LEU A 156 -3.64 -10.23 15.07
CA LEU A 156 -3.56 -10.27 13.61
C LEU A 156 -2.25 -9.69 13.07
N ASP A 157 -1.61 -8.76 13.77
CA ASP A 157 -0.34 -8.15 13.38
C ASP A 157 0.82 -9.14 13.23
N VAL A 158 0.74 -10.32 13.84
CA VAL A 158 1.71 -11.40 13.62
C VAL A 158 1.85 -11.77 12.14
N PHE A 159 0.77 -11.67 11.35
CA PHE A 159 0.79 -12.02 9.93
C PHE A 159 1.67 -11.10 9.07
N THR A 160 2.02 -9.90 9.58
CA THR A 160 2.90 -8.98 8.85
C THR A 160 4.37 -9.37 8.90
N VAL A 161 4.74 -10.29 9.80
CA VAL A 161 6.14 -10.66 10.06
C VAL A 161 6.43 -12.15 9.90
N ILE A 162 5.41 -12.98 9.61
CA ILE A 162 5.63 -14.42 9.37
C ILE A 162 5.87 -14.71 7.89
N GLU A 163 6.73 -15.69 7.63
CA GLU A 163 6.96 -16.19 6.27
C GLU A 163 5.69 -16.80 5.66
N PRO A 164 5.51 -16.73 4.33
CA PRO A 164 4.35 -17.33 3.65
C PRO A 164 4.12 -18.80 3.98
N ALA A 165 5.20 -19.58 4.16
CA ALA A 165 5.13 -20.99 4.54
C ALA A 165 4.54 -21.22 5.95
N GLN A 166 4.57 -20.21 6.81
CA GLN A 166 4.09 -20.28 8.20
C GLN A 166 2.66 -19.76 8.37
N VAL A 167 1.98 -19.34 7.30
CA VAL A 167 0.64 -18.72 7.39
C VAL A 167 -0.39 -19.64 8.02
N GLU A 168 -0.34 -20.95 7.75
CA GLU A 168 -1.24 -21.92 8.38
C GLU A 168 -0.99 -22.05 9.89
N LEU A 169 0.28 -22.08 10.31
CA LEU A 169 0.66 -22.10 11.72
C LEU A 169 0.25 -20.80 12.42
N GLY A 170 0.51 -19.65 11.79
CA GLY A 170 0.09 -18.34 12.25
C GLY A 170 -1.43 -18.27 12.43
N THR A 171 -2.20 -18.82 11.49
CA THR A 171 -3.66 -18.89 11.58
C THR A 171 -4.13 -19.71 12.77
N ARG A 172 -3.52 -20.87 13.03
CA ARG A 172 -3.84 -21.69 14.21
C ARG A 172 -3.52 -20.94 15.50
N TRP A 173 -2.38 -20.26 15.54
CA TRP A 173 -1.97 -19.46 16.70
C TRP A 173 -2.94 -18.31 16.95
N VAL A 174 -3.31 -17.52 15.93
CA VAL A 174 -4.24 -16.40 16.04
C VAL A 174 -5.60 -16.84 16.56
N LYS A 175 -6.16 -17.94 16.04
CA LYS A 175 -7.44 -18.47 16.53
C LYS A 175 -7.36 -18.89 17.99
N ARG A 176 -6.24 -19.48 18.41
CA ARG A 176 -5.99 -19.83 19.81
C ARG A 176 -5.91 -18.56 20.68
N GLU A 177 -5.19 -17.56 20.22
CA GLU A 177 -5.00 -16.29 20.92
C GLU A 177 -6.33 -15.54 21.12
N ILE A 178 -7.16 -15.45 20.07
CA ILE A 178 -8.50 -14.86 20.15
C ILE A 178 -9.34 -15.61 21.18
N ARG A 179 -9.36 -16.95 21.13
CA ARG A 179 -10.10 -17.77 22.09
C ARG A 179 -9.66 -17.50 23.54
N MET A 180 -8.36 -17.39 23.79
CA MET A 180 -7.81 -17.12 25.12
C MET A 180 -8.22 -15.73 25.63
N ARG A 181 -8.14 -14.71 24.76
CA ARG A 181 -8.54 -13.34 25.10
C ARG A 181 -10.06 -13.23 25.31
N CYS A 182 -10.88 -13.92 24.51
CA CYS A 182 -12.33 -13.99 24.72
C CYS A 182 -12.66 -14.58 26.10
N MET A 183 -12.02 -15.70 26.45
CA MET A 183 -12.20 -16.34 27.76
C MET A 183 -11.83 -15.41 28.92
N THR A 184 -10.72 -14.69 28.80
CA THR A 184 -10.26 -13.72 29.81
C THR A 184 -11.24 -12.56 29.97
N ALA A 185 -11.87 -12.14 28.87
CA ALA A 185 -12.85 -11.05 28.83
C ALA A 185 -14.30 -11.50 29.12
N GLY A 186 -14.55 -12.79 29.41
CA GLY A 186 -15.90 -13.32 29.61
C GLY A 186 -16.76 -13.41 28.34
N ILE A 187 -16.15 -13.30 27.15
CA ILE A 187 -16.81 -13.35 25.85
C ILE A 187 -16.90 -14.80 25.36
N LEU A 188 -18.09 -15.22 24.90
CA LEU A 188 -18.29 -16.56 24.33
C LEU A 188 -17.62 -16.67 22.95
N TYR A 189 -16.62 -17.55 22.84
CA TYR A 189 -15.90 -17.77 21.58
C TYR A 189 -16.69 -18.61 20.58
N SER A 190 -16.97 -18.06 19.39
CA SER A 190 -17.75 -18.70 18.32
C SER A 190 -16.93 -19.74 17.54
N LYS A 191 -16.61 -20.88 18.16
CA LYS A 191 -15.75 -21.94 17.56
C LYS A 191 -16.18 -22.38 16.15
N ALA A 192 -17.48 -22.48 15.89
CA ALA A 192 -17.99 -22.88 14.56
C ALA A 192 -17.69 -21.83 13.48
N LYS A 193 -17.86 -20.54 13.77
CA LYS A 193 -17.61 -19.45 12.82
C LYS A 193 -16.12 -19.32 12.52
N TRP A 194 -15.28 -19.38 13.56
CA TRP A 194 -13.82 -19.35 13.42
C TRP A 194 -13.21 -20.59 12.75
N ARG A 195 -13.91 -21.73 12.72
CA ARG A 195 -13.49 -22.87 11.90
C ARG A 195 -13.63 -22.57 10.40
N GLY A 196 -14.70 -21.91 9.99
CA GLY A 196 -14.90 -21.50 8.60
C GLY A 196 -14.00 -20.34 8.15
N PHE A 197 -13.58 -19.49 9.09
CA PHE A 197 -12.72 -18.34 8.79
C PHE A 197 -11.23 -18.73 8.71
N GLY A 198 -10.50 -18.34 7.66
CA GLY A 198 -9.02 -18.30 7.71
C GLY A 198 -8.24 -19.26 6.81
N GLY A 199 -8.83 -19.78 5.73
CA GLY A 199 -8.07 -20.42 4.66
C GLY A 199 -7.69 -19.40 3.58
N ASN A 200 -8.68 -18.94 2.84
CA ASN A 200 -8.46 -18.01 1.74
C ASN A 200 -8.58 -16.54 2.17
N GLU A 201 -9.25 -16.19 3.26
CA GLU A 201 -9.50 -14.78 3.62
C GLU A 201 -8.33 -14.10 4.35
N LEU A 202 -7.51 -14.89 5.05
CA LEU A 202 -6.23 -14.42 5.61
C LEU A 202 -5.13 -14.40 4.53
N ILE A 203 -5.30 -15.18 3.46
CA ILE A 203 -4.38 -15.30 2.31
C ILE A 203 -4.78 -14.35 1.14
N ALA A 204 -6.06 -14.02 0.99
CA ALA A 204 -6.61 -13.23 -0.11
C ALA A 204 -6.43 -11.73 0.16
N ARG A 205 -5.22 -11.30 -0.21
CA ARG A 205 -4.96 -10.17 -1.11
C ARG A 205 -5.80 -8.93 -0.82
N THR A 206 -5.16 -8.08 -0.06
CA THR A 206 -5.58 -6.75 0.36
C THR A 206 -5.77 -5.83 -0.84
N ASN A 207 -6.88 -5.10 -0.84
CA ASN A 207 -7.03 -3.87 -1.62
C ASN A 207 -6.74 -2.66 -0.73
N ASN A 208 -6.14 -1.68 -1.38
CA ASN A 208 -5.56 -0.46 -0.85
C ASN A 208 -6.60 0.47 -0.14
N THR A 209 -6.35 1.32 0.88
CA THR A 209 -5.43 2.48 0.94
C THR A 209 -5.34 3.15 2.32
N LEU A 210 -4.17 3.78 2.58
CA LEU A 210 -4.02 4.98 3.43
C LEU A 210 -5.15 5.98 3.13
N GLU A 211 -6.18 5.93 3.98
CA GLU A 211 -7.48 6.55 3.68
C GLU A 211 -7.39 8.05 3.52
N ARG A 212 -6.46 8.76 4.16
CA ARG A 212 -6.42 10.22 4.15
C ARG A 212 -5.88 10.76 2.83
N SER A 213 -4.66 10.39 2.45
CA SER A 213 -4.08 10.83 1.17
C SER A 213 -4.90 10.32 -0.01
N ASN A 214 -5.38 9.07 0.05
CA ASN A 214 -6.24 8.56 -1.02
C ASN A 214 -7.66 9.14 -0.99
N ARG A 215 -8.26 9.50 0.15
CA ARG A 215 -9.48 10.34 0.16
C ARG A 215 -9.19 11.71 -0.41
N GLU A 216 -8.10 12.35 -0.02
CA GLU A 216 -7.77 13.68 -0.51
C GLU A 216 -7.56 13.64 -2.02
N LEU A 217 -6.80 12.68 -2.56
CA LEU A 217 -6.75 12.44 -4.00
C LEU A 217 -8.15 12.16 -4.56
N ASN A 218 -8.87 11.15 -4.08
CA ASN A 218 -10.16 10.74 -4.65
C ASN A 218 -11.28 11.80 -4.52
N ASN A 219 -11.23 12.67 -3.51
CA ASN A 219 -12.19 13.75 -3.28
C ASN A 219 -11.87 14.98 -4.15
N HIS A 220 -10.58 15.24 -4.42
CA HIS A 220 -10.14 16.35 -5.25
C HIS A 220 -9.95 15.97 -6.74
N ILE A 221 -10.09 14.68 -7.08
CA ILE A 221 -9.82 14.11 -8.40
C ILE A 221 -11.04 13.27 -8.84
N PRO A 222 -11.92 13.81 -9.71
CA PRO A 222 -13.00 13.03 -10.31
C PRO A 222 -12.47 11.84 -11.15
N THR A 223 -13.29 10.81 -11.33
CA THR A 223 -12.97 9.63 -12.16
C THR A 223 -12.79 10.00 -13.64
N HIS A 224 -11.78 9.42 -14.30
CA HIS A 224 -11.50 9.51 -15.75
C HIS A 224 -11.05 10.87 -16.30
N LEU A 225 -9.99 11.43 -15.72
CA LEU A 225 -9.47 12.75 -16.11
C LEU A 225 -8.50 12.77 -17.29
N SER A 226 -8.27 13.98 -17.79
CA SER A 226 -7.07 14.35 -18.55
C SER A 226 -5.84 14.43 -17.63
N ILE A 227 -4.65 14.18 -18.20
CA ILE A 227 -3.37 14.29 -17.48
C ILE A 227 -3.21 15.66 -16.81
N THR A 228 -3.63 16.73 -17.47
CA THR A 228 -3.55 18.12 -16.95
C THR A 228 -4.31 18.31 -15.64
N THR A 229 -5.47 17.67 -15.50
CA THR A 229 -6.27 17.79 -14.27
C THR A 229 -5.65 16.99 -13.13
N PHE A 230 -5.10 15.81 -13.45
CA PHE A 230 -4.32 15.02 -12.50
C PHE A 230 -3.11 15.80 -11.98
N VAL A 231 -2.32 16.40 -12.88
CA VAL A 231 -1.16 17.24 -12.53
C VAL A 231 -1.57 18.44 -11.67
N SER A 232 -2.70 19.07 -11.98
CA SER A 232 -3.22 20.19 -11.19
C SER A 232 -3.62 19.78 -9.78
N ALA A 233 -4.20 18.58 -9.62
CA ALA A 233 -4.58 18.06 -8.31
C ALA A 233 -3.37 17.69 -7.45
N ILE A 234 -2.37 16.99 -8.00
CA ILE A 234 -1.14 16.69 -7.26
C ILE A 234 -0.43 17.98 -6.85
N LYS A 235 -0.41 19.02 -7.69
CA LYS A 235 0.15 20.34 -7.33
C LYS A 235 -0.58 20.95 -6.13
N ARG A 236 -1.92 20.93 -6.11
CA ARG A 236 -2.70 21.45 -4.97
C ARG A 236 -2.41 20.70 -3.67
N LEU A 237 -2.37 19.37 -3.71
CA LEU A 237 -2.06 18.53 -2.55
C LEU A 237 -0.63 18.78 -2.04
N SER A 238 0.28 18.98 -2.97
CA SER A 238 1.69 19.30 -2.67
C SER A 238 1.84 20.68 -2.02
N HIS A 239 1.03 21.66 -2.41
CA HIS A 239 1.01 22.98 -1.79
C HIS A 239 0.49 22.94 -0.35
N SER A 240 -0.57 22.16 -0.07
CA SER A 240 -1.11 22.04 1.29
C SER A 240 -0.17 21.30 2.25
N GLN A 241 0.69 20.42 1.72
CA GLN A 241 1.64 19.65 2.52
C GLN A 241 3.01 20.34 2.68
N GLY A 242 3.42 21.19 1.72
CA GLY A 242 4.67 21.97 1.78
C GLY A 242 4.57 23.31 2.52
N GLN A 243 3.42 23.61 3.14
CA GLN A 243 3.24 24.75 4.05
C GLN A 243 3.37 24.36 5.54
N LEU A 244 3.75 23.10 5.83
CA LEU A 244 4.09 22.60 7.16
C LEU A 244 5.56 22.88 7.48
#